data_AF-A0A967D7U7-F1
#
_entry.id   AF-A0A967D7U7-F1
#
_cell.length_a   1.000
_cell.length_b   1.000
_cell.length_c   1.000
_cell.angle_alpha   90.00
_cell.angle_beta   90.00
_cell.angle_gamma   90.00
#
_symmetry.space_group_name_H-M   'P 1'
#
loop_
_entity.id
_entity.type
_entity.pdbx_description
1 polymer ?
#
loop_
_entity_poly.entity_id
_entity_poly.type
_entity_poly.pdbx_seq_one_letter_code
_entity_poly.pdbx_strand_id
1 'polypeptide(L)' 'MRSCEGAGVDGIVVPRHRAVHITPTVAKAAAGAVEHVAVAVVPGLPAALSRMKDQGIWIVGLDDAADRSLFELGDLAAE' A
#
# COMPACT_ATOMS: atom_id res chain seq x y z
N MET A 1 -6.44 -6.42 -0.94
CA MET A 1 -7.43 -6.24 0.14
C MET A 1 -7.39 -7.41 1.11
N ARG A 2 -7.80 -8.63 0.72
CA ARG A 2 -7.76 -9.81 1.60
C ARG A 2 -6.41 -10.01 2.31
N SER A 3 -5.30 -10.03 1.55
CA SER A 3 -3.97 -10.20 2.15
C SER A 3 -3.55 -9.03 3.04
N CYS A 4 -4.04 -7.82 2.74
CA CYS A 4 -3.74 -6.62 3.52
C CYS A 4 -4.44 -6.67 4.88
N GLU A 5 -5.71 -7.08 4.90
CA GLU A 5 -6.48 -7.30 6.13
C GLU A 5 -5.83 -8.38 6.99
N GLY A 6 -5.49 -9.54 6.42
CA GLY A 6 -4.80 -10.60 7.14
C GLY A 6 -3.39 -10.24 7.64
N ALA A 7 -2.74 -9.25 7.02
CA ALA A 7 -1.46 -8.69 7.47
C ALA A 7 -1.60 -7.57 8.51
N GLY A 8 -2.84 -7.12 8.81
CA GLY A 8 -3.11 -6.07 9.79
C GLY A 8 -2.74 -4.67 9.32
N VAL A 9 -2.82 -4.36 8.02
CA VAL A 9 -2.56 -2.98 7.55
C VAL A 9 -3.65 -2.01 8.00
N ASP A 10 -3.28 -0.76 8.27
CA ASP A 10 -4.24 0.31 8.64
C ASP A 10 -5.13 0.75 7.46
N GLY A 11 -4.61 0.66 6.24
CA GLY A 11 -5.32 1.13 5.05
C GLY A 11 -4.60 0.85 3.75
N ILE A 12 -5.33 1.04 2.65
CA ILE A 12 -4.83 0.87 1.28
C ILE A 12 -4.95 2.20 0.55
N VAL A 13 -3.85 2.67 -0.03
CA VAL A 13 -3.83 3.88 -0.86
C VAL A 13 -3.76 3.49 -2.33
N VAL A 14 -4.69 4.01 -3.13
CA VAL A 14 -4.75 3.75 -4.58
C VAL A 14 -4.82 5.07 -5.37
N PRO A 15 -4.13 5.19 -6.51
CA PRO A 15 -4.24 6.38 -7.35
C PRO A 15 -5.58 6.40 -8.10
N ARG A 16 -6.11 7.59 -8.37
CA ARG A 16 -7.35 7.80 -9.14
C ARG A 16 -7.28 7.27 -10.57
N HIS A 17 -6.09 7.27 -11.16
CA HIS A 17 -5.86 6.84 -12.53
C HIS A 17 -4.97 5.59 -12.56
N ARG A 18 -5.19 4.75 -13.57
CA ARG A 18 -4.42 3.50 -13.78
C ARG A 18 -4.49 2.51 -12.60
N ALA A 19 -5.61 2.51 -11.88
CA ALA A 19 -5.91 1.53 -10.83
C ALA A 19 -7.36 1.04 -10.90
N VAL A 20 -7.57 -0.20 -10.46
CA VAL A 20 -8.92 -0.77 -10.28
C VAL A 20 -9.46 -0.33 -8.93
N HIS A 21 -10.66 0.26 -8.95
CA HIS A 21 -11.36 0.69 -7.74
C HIS A 21 -12.28 -0.43 -7.21
N ILE A 22 -13.02 -0.16 -6.14
CA ILE A 22 -13.98 -1.13 -5.59
C ILE A 22 -15.09 -1.37 -6.61
N THR A 23 -15.16 -2.60 -7.12
CA THR A 23 -16.19 -3.11 -8.03
C THR A 23 -16.78 -4.39 -7.42
N PRO A 24 -17.93 -4.90 -7.92
CA PRO A 24 -18.47 -6.18 -7.43
C PRO A 24 -17.45 -7.34 -7.49
N THR A 25 -16.62 -7.38 -8.53
CA THR A 25 -15.55 -8.39 -8.65
C THR A 25 -14.48 -8.21 -7.59
N VAL A 26 -14.07 -6.98 -7.30
CA VAL A 26 -13.11 -6.69 -6.22
C VAL A 26 -13.71 -7.05 -4.86
N ALA A 27 -14.97 -6.71 -4.60
CA ALA A 27 -15.66 -7.05 -3.36
C ALA A 27 -15.71 -8.57 -3.14
N LYS A 28 -16.05 -9.33 -4.19
CA LYS A 28 -16.01 -10.81 -4.16
C LYS A 28 -14.59 -11.33 -3.86
N ALA A 29 -13.59 -10.82 -4.57
CA ALA A 29 -12.20 -11.26 -4.40
C ALA A 29 -11.60 -10.86 -3.03
N ALA A 30 -12.08 -9.76 -2.44
CA ALA A 30 -11.65 -9.28 -1.14
C ALA A 30 -12.09 -10.17 0.03
N ALA A 31 -13.04 -11.09 -0.19
CA ALA A 31 -13.55 -12.01 0.85
C ALA A 31 -14.01 -11.28 2.13
N GLY A 32 -14.71 -10.15 1.97
CA GLY A 32 -15.20 -9.34 3.09
C GLY A 32 -14.24 -8.24 3.56
N ALA A 33 -12.95 -8.30 3.21
CA ALA A 33 -11.95 -7.31 3.64
C ALA A 33 -12.24 -5.86 3.20
N VAL A 34 -13.12 -5.67 2.20
CA VAL A 34 -13.56 -4.35 1.74
C VAL A 34 -14.29 -3.55 2.81
N GLU A 35 -14.94 -4.21 3.77
CA GLU A 35 -15.69 -3.57 4.86
C GLU A 35 -14.81 -3.27 6.10
N HIS A 36 -13.57 -3.78 6.12
CA HIS A 36 -12.72 -3.75 7.30
C HIS A 36 -11.46 -2.91 7.13
N VAL A 37 -10.99 -2.70 5.89
CA VAL A 37 -9.76 -1.95 5.61
C VAL A 37 -10.10 -0.66 4.89
N ALA A 38 -9.69 0.48 5.46
CA ALA A 38 -9.92 1.78 4.86
C ALA A 38 -9.19 1.90 3.51
N VAL A 39 -9.86 2.47 2.51
CA VAL A 39 -9.27 2.72 1.18
C VAL A 39 -9.28 4.21 0.88
N ALA A 40 -8.10 4.78 0.62
CA ALA A 40 -7.95 6.18 0.21
C ALA A 40 -7.63 6.27 -1.28
N VAL A 41 -8.49 6.97 -2.04
CA VAL A 41 -8.25 7.27 -3.45
C VAL A 41 -7.54 8.62 -3.56
N VAL A 42 -6.29 8.62 -4.00
CA VAL A 42 -5.46 9.83 -4.12
C VAL A 42 -5.34 10.29 -5.58
N PRO A 43 -5.18 11.60 -5.85
CA PRO A 43 -4.94 12.08 -7.22
C PRO A 43 -3.71 11.45 -7.89
N GLY A 44 -2.68 11.14 -7.10
CA GLY A 44 -1.49 10.42 -7.52
C GLY A 44 -0.61 10.03 -6.34
N LEU A 45 0.22 8.99 -6.53
CA LEU A 45 1.11 8.48 -5.50
C LEU A 45 2.21 9.46 -5.06
N PRO A 46 2.88 10.25 -5.94
CA PRO A 46 3.99 11.09 -5.52
C PRO A 46 3.65 12.08 -4.38
N ALA A 47 2.50 12.75 -4.48
CA ALA A 47 2.03 13.67 -3.45
C ALA A 47 1.64 12.94 -2.15
N ALA A 48 1.03 11.75 -2.25
CA ALA A 48 0.67 10.95 -1.09
C ALA A 48 1.91 10.44 -0.35
N LEU A 49 2.91 9.94 -1.09
CA LEU A 49 4.19 9.48 -0.54
C LEU A 49 4.98 10.63 0.09
N SER A 50 5.00 11.83 -0.53
CA SER A 50 5.63 13.00 0.09
C SER A 50 4.99 13.33 1.44
N ARG A 51 3.66 13.37 1.50
CA ARG A 51 2.94 13.63 2.76
C ARG A 51 3.24 12.58 3.83
N MET A 52 3.29 11.29 3.45
CA MET A 52 3.65 10.22 4.37
C MET A 52 5.07 10.41 4.93
N LYS A 53 6.03 10.73 4.05
CA LYS A 53 7.41 11.03 4.46
C LYS A 53 7.50 12.23 5.40
N ASP A 54 6.76 13.30 5.12
CA ASP A 54 6.69 14.51 5.96
C ASP A 54 6.14 14.21 7.37
N GLN A 55 5.33 13.14 7.49
CA GLN A 55 4.80 12.64 8.76
C GLN A 55 5.72 11.58 9.42
N GLY A 56 6.94 11.38 8.89
CA GLY A 56 7.90 10.42 9.43
C GLY A 56 7.58 8.96 9.10
N ILE A 57 6.66 8.70 8.15
CA ILE A 57 6.37 7.34 7.70
C ILE A 57 7.47 6.91 6.73
N TRP A 58 8.11 5.79 7.06
CA TRP A 58 9.12 5.20 6.19
C TRP A 58 8.45 4.46 5.02
N ILE A 59 9.03 4.61 3.82
CA ILE A 59 8.45 4.15 2.56
C ILE A 59 9.40 3.15 1.93
N VAL A 60 8.87 1.96 1.65
CA VAL A 60 9.58 0.87 0.96
C VAL A 60 8.95 0.66 -0.41
N GLY A 61 9.77 0.76 -1.45
CA GLY A 61 9.40 0.40 -2.82
C GLY A 61 9.90 -1.00 -3.16
N LEU A 62 9.08 -1.77 -3.89
CA LEU A 62 9.47 -3.08 -4.41
C LEU A 62 9.62 -2.98 -5.92
N ASP A 63 10.78 -3.36 -6.45
CA ASP A 63 11.14 -3.34 -7.87
C ASP A 63 12.01 -4.56 -8.17
N ASP A 64 11.86 -5.19 -9.34
CA ASP A 64 12.64 -6.37 -9.73
C ASP A 64 14.10 -6.01 -10.10
N ALA A 65 14.35 -4.74 -10.44
CA ALA A 65 15.69 -4.19 -10.64
C ALA A 65 16.33 -3.66 -9.35
N ALA A 66 15.71 -3.87 -8.18
CA ALA A 66 16.30 -3.48 -6.90
C ALA A 66 17.63 -4.21 -6.64
N ASP A 67 18.59 -3.51 -6.06
CA ASP A 67 19.93 -4.00 -5.75
C ASP A 67 19.99 -4.78 -4.41
N ARG A 68 18.92 -4.72 -3.60
CA ARG A 68 18.83 -5.33 -2.28
C ARG A 68 17.58 -6.18 -2.14
N SER A 69 17.67 -7.26 -1.37
CA SER A 69 16.51 -8.09 -1.06
C SER A 69 15.58 -7.42 -0.04
N LEU A 70 14.28 -7.71 -0.15
CA LEU A 70 13.30 -7.37 0.91
C LEU A 70 13.70 -7.96 2.27
N PHE A 71 14.43 -9.06 2.30
CA PHE A 71 14.85 -9.69 3.56
C PHE A 71 16.00 -8.94 4.26
N GLU A 72 16.64 -7.98 3.58
CA GLU A 72 17.70 -7.12 4.13
C GLU A 72 17.12 -5.80 4.70
N LEU A 73 15.79 -5.65 4.74
CA LEU A 73 15.14 -4.41 5.18
C LEU A 73 15.50 -4.01 6.62
N GLY A 74 15.85 -4.97 7.48
CA GLY A 74 16.26 -4.72 8.86
C GLY A 74 17.51 -3.86 8.99
N ASP A 75 18.40 -3.89 7.98
CA ASP A 75 19.62 -3.09 7.97
C ASP A 75 19.34 -1.61 7.68
N LEU A 76 18.19 -1.31 7.04
CA LEU A 76 17.76 0.05 6.74
C LEU A 76 17.05 0.73 7.92
N ALA A 77 16.57 -0.02 8.92
CA ALA A 77 15.97 0.53 10.13
C ALA A 77 17.03 0.97 11.17
N ALA A 78 18.30 0.67 10.92
CA ALA A 78 19.44 0.99 11.77
C ALA A 78 20.24 2.23 11.30
N GLU A 79 19.90 2.80 10.14
CA GLU A 79 20.38 4.11 9.63
C GLU A 79 19.40 5.23 9.94
#